data_AF-A0A7C5TV33-F1
#
_entry.id   AF-A0A7C5TV33-F1
#
_cell.length_a   1.000
_cell.length_b   1.000
_cell.length_c   1.000
_cell.angle_alpha   90.00
_cell.angle_beta   90.00
_cell.angle_gamma   90.00
#
_symmetry.space_group_name_H-M   'P 1'
#
loop_
_entity.id
_entity.type
_entity.pdbx_description
1 polymer ?
#
loop_
_entity_poly.entity_id
_entity_poly.type
_entity_poly.pdbx_seq_one_letter_code
_entity_poly.pdbx_strand_id
1 'polypeptide(L)' 'MLKKIKLPFASGLEVEFSDRVKGVEQIFEWAETGTWRPIVVFGPEGCGKTSLLLQAVEILKEQGLASYILIL' A
#
# COMPACT_ATOMS: atom_id res chain seq x y z
N MET A 1 4.18 8.09 -13.41
CA MET A 1 4.31 6.62 -13.36
C MET A 1 4.47 6.27 -11.90
N LEU A 2 3.66 5.36 -11.35
CA LEU A 2 3.65 5.05 -9.91
C LEU A 2 5.02 4.55 -9.46
N LYS A 3 5.60 5.13 -8.41
CA LYS A 3 6.80 4.56 -7.81
C LYS A 3 6.46 3.27 -7.07
N LYS A 4 7.01 2.15 -7.57
CA LYS A 4 6.92 0.87 -6.89
C LYS A 4 7.95 0.81 -5.77
N ILE A 5 7.51 0.40 -4.58
CA ILE A 5 8.46 0.19 -3.47
C ILE A 5 9.29 -1.07 -3.74
N LYS A 6 10.51 -1.09 -3.20
CA LYS A 6 11.32 -2.31 -3.13
C LYS A 6 11.07 -3.01 -1.80
N LEU A 7 10.95 -4.33 -1.85
CA LEU A 7 10.65 -5.17 -0.71
C LEU A 7 11.68 -6.29 -0.63
N PRO A 8 12.15 -6.65 0.58
CA PRO A 8 13.00 -7.81 0.76
C PRO A 8 12.20 -9.08 0.46
N PHE A 9 12.72 -9.91 -0.43
CA PHE A 9 12.13 -11.22 -0.77
C PHE A 9 12.94 -12.37 -0.16
N ALA A 10 14.27 -12.26 -0.21
CA ALA A 10 15.20 -13.20 0.40
C ALA A 10 16.47 -12.46 0.83
N SER A 11 17.38 -13.16 1.53
CA SER A 11 18.66 -12.57 1.97
C SER A 11 19.43 -12.01 0.78
N GLY A 12 19.64 -10.69 0.76
CA GLY A 12 20.34 -9.98 -0.33
C GLY A 12 19.54 -9.79 -1.62
N LEU A 13 18.25 -10.16 -1.65
CA LEU A 13 17.38 -10.02 -2.82
C LEU A 13 16.18 -9.12 -2.52
N GLU A 14 16.12 -8.00 -3.24
CA GLU A 14 14.96 -7.11 -3.27
C GLU A 14 14.16 -7.29 -4.56
N VAL A 15 12.84 -7.16 -4.45
CA VAL A 15 11.91 -7.18 -5.59
C VAL A 15 11.03 -5.95 -5.55
N GLU A 16 10.55 -5.51 -6.71
CA GLU A 16 9.54 -4.46 -6.78
C GLU A 16 8.18 -5.00 -6.35
N PHE A 17 7.39 -4.12 -5.72
CA PHE A 17 5.98 -4.38 -5.50
C PHE A 17 5.29 -4.76 -6.81
N SER A 18 4.54 -5.86 -6.77
CA SER A 18 3.83 -6.41 -7.91
C SER A 18 2.47 -6.95 -7.48
N ASP A 19 1.59 -7.14 -8.45
CA ASP A 19 0.22 -7.61 -8.25
C ASP A 19 -0.63 -6.62 -7.42
N ARG A 20 -1.80 -7.05 -6.92
CA ARG A 20 -2.71 -6.26 -6.06
C ARG A 20 -3.40 -5.08 -6.74
N VAL A 21 -3.69 -5.20 -8.04
CA VAL A 21 -4.38 -4.18 -8.86
C VAL A 21 -5.59 -3.56 -8.14
N LYS A 22 -6.54 -4.39 -7.69
CA LYS A 22 -7.75 -3.91 -6.99
C LYS A 22 -7.43 -3.17 -5.68
N GLY A 23 -6.43 -3.62 -4.94
CA GLY A 23 -6.03 -2.95 -3.69
C GLY A 23 -5.43 -1.58 -3.97
N VAL A 24 -4.62 -1.46 -5.03
CA VAL A 24 -4.05 -0.19 -5.48
C VAL A 24 -5.15 0.76 -5.97
N GLU A 25 -6.11 0.28 -6.76
CA GLU A 25 -7.27 1.07 -7.20
C GLU A 25 -8.04 1.66 -6.01
N GLN A 26 -8.34 0.84 -5.00
CA GLN A 26 -9.03 1.31 -3.79
C GLN A 26 -8.23 2.36 -3.01
N ILE A 27 -6.90 2.23 -2.96
CA ILE A 27 -6.04 3.23 -2.32
C ILE A 27 -6.14 4.59 -3.04
N PHE A 28 -6.20 4.59 -4.37
CA PHE A 28 -6.40 5.82 -5.15
C PHE A 28 -7.76 6.44 -4.88
N GLU A 29 -8.83 5.65 -4.86
CA GLU A 29 -10.17 6.15 -4.52
C GLU A 29 -10.18 6.82 -3.14
N TRP A 30 -9.57 6.19 -2.13
CA TRP A 30 -9.48 6.77 -0.78
C TRP A 30 -8.59 7.99 -0.70
N ALA A 31 -7.54 8.06 -1.51
CA ALA A 31 -6.68 9.24 -1.59
C ALA A 31 -7.47 10.45 -2.10
N GLU A 32 -8.32 10.24 -3.11
CA GLU A 32 -9.14 11.31 -3.70
C GLU A 32 -10.27 11.77 -2.76
N THR A 33 -10.98 10.84 -2.13
CA THR A 33 -12.16 11.17 -1.31
C THR A 33 -11.84 11.44 0.16
N GLY A 34 -10.64 11.06 0.60
CA GLY A 34 -10.29 10.92 2.01
C GLY A 34 -10.96 9.70 2.66
N THR A 35 -10.47 9.31 3.84
CA THR A 35 -11.11 8.30 4.69
C THR A 35 -11.30 8.82 6.10
N TRP A 36 -12.52 8.69 6.63
CA TRP A 36 -12.84 9.02 8.03
C TRP A 36 -12.85 7.78 8.94
N ARG A 37 -12.73 6.57 8.35
CA ARG A 37 -12.75 5.29 9.08
C ARG A 37 -11.40 4.58 8.93
N PRO A 38 -11.01 3.75 9.92
CA PRO A 38 -9.87 2.84 9.76
C PRO A 38 -10.07 1.90 8.57
N ILE A 39 -9.00 1.62 7.84
CA ILE A 39 -8.98 0.64 6.75
C ILE A 39 -8.36 -0.64 7.28
N VAL A 40 -9.06 -1.76 7.09
CA VAL A 40 -8.62 -3.08 7.53
C VAL A 40 -8.22 -3.91 6.31
N VAL A 41 -6.97 -4.39 6.29
CA VAL A 41 -6.46 -5.29 5.25
C VAL A 41 -6.33 -6.70 5.83
N PHE A 42 -7.18 -7.62 5.39
CA PHE A 42 -7.24 -8.99 5.93
C PHE A 42 -6.83 -10.04 4.89
N GLY A 43 -6.42 -11.21 5.38
CA GLY A 43 -6.03 -12.36 4.57
C GLY A 43 -5.00 -13.26 5.27
N PRO A 44 -4.73 -14.46 4.73
CA PRO A 44 -3.72 -15.37 5.28
C PRO A 44 -2.32 -14.77 5.41
N GLU A 45 -1.50 -15.38 6.25
CA GLU A 45 -0.06 -15.07 6.32
C GLU A 45 0.60 -15.25 4.95
N GLY A 46 1.60 -14.42 4.64
CA GLY A 46 2.27 -14.45 3.35
C GLY A 46 1.49 -13.83 2.18
N CYS A 47 0.24 -13.39 2.36
CA CYS A 47 -0.52 -12.73 1.28
C CYS A 47 -0.05 -11.30 0.94
N GLY A 48 1.04 -10.77 1.49
CA GLY A 48 1.54 -9.45 1.09
C GLY A 48 0.66 -8.27 1.56
N LYS A 49 -0.08 -8.44 2.67
CA LYS A 49 -0.84 -7.36 3.33
C LYS A 49 0.06 -6.17 3.66
N THR A 50 1.19 -6.44 4.33
CA THR A 50 2.20 -5.43 4.68
C THR A 50 2.78 -4.74 3.45
N SER A 51 3.06 -5.50 2.39
CA SER A 51 3.56 -4.96 1.12
C SER A 51 2.60 -3.98 0.49
N LEU A 52 1.29 -4.29 0.47
CA LEU A 52 0.26 -3.39 -0.05
C LEU A 52 0.18 -2.09 0.76
N LEU A 53 0.27 -2.19 2.08
CA LEU A 53 0.21 -1.04 2.98
C LEU A 53 1.42 -0.11 2.82
N LEU A 54 2.62 -0.67 2.68
CA LEU A 54 3.81 0.10 2.38
C LEU A 54 3.72 0.78 1.02
N GLN A 55 3.16 0.11 0.01
CA GLN A 55 2.91 0.71 -1.30
C GLN A 55 1.87 1.84 -1.19
N ALA A 56 0.84 1.68 -0.37
CA ALA A 56 -0.16 2.72 -0.12
C ALA A 56 0.47 3.99 0.46
N VAL A 57 1.40 3.86 1.40
CA VAL A 57 2.14 5.00 1.96
C VAL A 57 2.88 5.77 0.88
N GLU A 58 3.50 5.08 -0.09
CA GLU A 58 4.19 5.75 -1.20
C GLU A 58 3.20 6.47 -2.13
N ILE A 59 2.06 5.84 -2.45
CA ILE A 59 1.00 6.45 -3.26
C ILE A 59 0.50 7.74 -2.59
N LEU A 60 0.18 7.69 -1.30
CA LEU A 60 -0.37 8.84 -0.58
C LEU A 60 0.63 10.00 -0.45
N LYS A 61 1.93 9.68 -0.28
CA LYS A 61 3.00 10.68 -0.33
C LYS A 61 3.08 11.37 -1.69
N GLU A 62 2.97 10.62 -2.79
CA GLU A 62 2.94 11.19 -4.14
C GLU A 62 1.72 12.10 -4.35
N GLN A 63 0.58 11.81 -3.70
CA GLN A 63 -0.62 12.65 -3.72
C GLN A 63 -0.57 13.85 -2.75
N GLY A 64 0.52 14.03 -2.00
CA GLY A 64 0.65 15.13 -1.03
C GLY A 64 -0.20 14.96 0.23
N LEU A 65 -0.71 13.74 0.50
CA LEU A 65 -1.53 13.44 1.66
C LEU A 65 -0.62 13.00 2.83
N ALA A 66 -0.55 13.83 3.87
CA ALA A 66 0.33 13.61 5.02
C ALA A 66 -0.30 12.78 6.18
N SER A 67 -1.58 12.40 6.08
CA SER A 67 -2.39 12.14 7.27
C SER A 67 -2.88 10.68 7.39
N TYR A 68 -2.16 9.92 8.21
CA TYR A 68 -2.63 8.80 9.05
C TYR A 68 -3.75 7.91 8.48
N ILE A 69 -3.42 7.01 7.56
CA ILE A 69 -4.17 5.75 7.51
C ILE A 69 -3.80 4.99 8.78
N LEU A 70 -4.73 4.96 9.74
CA LEU A 70 -4.66 4.02 10.85
C LEU A 70 -4.91 2.63 10.27
N ILE A 71 -3.83 1.92 10.00
CA ILE A 71 -3.85 0.52 9.59
C ILE A 71 -3.92 -0.30 10.88
N LEU A 72 -5.07 -0.94 11.13
CA LEU A 72 -5.24 -1.94 12.19
C LEU A 72 -5.11 -3.36 11.61
#